data_AF-A0A957VA01-F1
#
_entry.id   AF-A0A957VA01-F1
#
_cell.length_a   1.000
_cell.length_b   1.000
_cell.length_c   1.000
_cell.angle_alpha   90.00
_cell.angle_beta   90.00
_cell.angle_gamma   90.00
#
_symmetry.space_group_name_H-M   'P 1'
#
loop_
_entity.id
_entity.type
_entity.pdbx_description
1 polymer ?
#
loop_
_entity_poly.entity_id
_entity_poly.type
_entity_poly.pdbx_seq_one_letter_code
_entity_poly.pdbx_strand_id
1 'polypeptide(L)'
;MEASTEIPVPGNEQPPNKASALAKSLLDLLLVPLLAVFSALVIGGLLIVVTDANVYAAWGDAGLGAAVSAAWRSVAVAYGALFSGSLGSAGAISESLVASTPYIFAGLAVALGFRGGLFNIGGEGQLLVAAGASVIIGYSFD
;
A
#
# COMPACT_ATOMS: atom_id res chain seq x y z
N MET A 1 22.11 -50.86 -36.11
CA MET A 1 22.05 -49.91 -34.99
C MET A 1 20.66 -49.32 -34.98
N GLU A 2 19.74 -49.99 -34.28
CA GLU A 2 18.40 -49.46 -34.04
C GLU A 2 18.54 -48.34 -33.01
N ALA A 3 18.37 -47.10 -33.46
CA ALA A 3 18.22 -45.97 -32.57
C ALA A 3 16.81 -46.07 -31.98
N SER A 4 16.70 -46.64 -30.78
CA SER A 4 15.50 -46.61 -29.97
C SER A 4 15.14 -45.15 -29.71
N THR A 5 14.17 -44.63 -30.47
CA THR A 5 13.51 -43.38 -30.15
C THR A 5 12.67 -43.62 -28.91
N GLU A 6 13.22 -43.37 -27.73
CA GLU A 6 12.44 -43.25 -26.50
C GLU A 6 11.41 -42.13 -26.73
N ILE A 7 10.16 -42.51 -26.91
CA ILE A 7 9.05 -41.58 -26.93
C ILE A 7 8.98 -40.98 -25.52
N PRO A 8 9.09 -39.65 -25.36
CA PRO A 8 8.90 -39.02 -24.06
C PRO A 8 7.50 -39.38 -23.56
N VAL A 9 7.45 -40.18 -22.49
CA VAL A 9 6.19 -40.48 -21.80
C VAL A 9 5.65 -39.15 -21.27
N PRO A 10 4.43 -38.74 -21.64
CA PRO A 10 3.84 -37.52 -21.09
C PRO A 10 3.85 -37.66 -19.57
N GLY A 11 4.56 -36.76 -18.89
CA GLY A 11 4.56 -36.70 -17.42
C GLY A 11 3.12 -36.61 -16.94
N ASN A 12 2.80 -37.34 -15.87
CA ASN A 12 1.52 -37.30 -15.18
C ASN A 12 1.32 -35.94 -14.47
N GLU A 13 1.34 -34.85 -15.24
CA GLU A 13 1.02 -33.51 -14.75
C GLU A 13 -0.49 -33.42 -14.59
N GLN A 14 -0.92 -33.80 -13.39
CA GLN A 14 -2.31 -33.70 -12.99
C GLN A 14 -2.74 -32.23 -13.08
N PRO A 15 -3.83 -31.89 -13.79
CA PRO A 15 -4.22 -30.51 -14.01
C PRO A 15 -4.38 -29.81 -12.66
N PRO A 16 -3.90 -28.56 -12.52
CA PRO A 16 -3.89 -27.87 -11.24
C PRO A 16 -5.29 -27.91 -10.62
N ASN A 17 -5.38 -28.39 -9.38
CA ASN A 17 -6.62 -28.41 -8.62
C ASN A 17 -7.20 -26.99 -8.65
N LYS A 18 -8.46 -26.83 -9.08
CA LYS A 18 -9.15 -25.53 -9.17
C LYS A 18 -9.04 -24.73 -7.86
N ALA A 19 -9.01 -25.39 -6.71
CA ALA A 19 -8.80 -24.76 -5.40
C ALA A 19 -7.40 -24.13 -5.26
N SER A 20 -6.34 -24.79 -5.75
CA SER A 20 -4.98 -24.25 -5.74
C SER A 20 -4.79 -23.09 -6.72
N ALA A 21 -5.48 -23.13 -7.86
CA ALA A 21 -5.47 -22.04 -8.84
C ALA A 21 -6.17 -20.77 -8.30
N LEU A 22 -7.31 -20.93 -7.62
CA LEU A 22 -7.97 -19.82 -6.93
C LEU A 22 -7.12 -19.27 -5.78
N ALA A 23 -6.56 -20.13 -4.93
CA ALA A 23 -5.71 -19.70 -3.82
C ALA A 23 -4.49 -18.91 -4.32
N LYS A 24 -3.84 -19.35 -5.39
CA LYS A 24 -2.71 -18.64 -6.00
C LYS A 24 -3.14 -17.29 -6.59
N SER A 25 -4.29 -17.22 -7.24
CA SER A 25 -4.83 -15.95 -7.78
C SER A 25 -5.15 -14.94 -6.67
N LEU A 26 -5.72 -15.40 -5.56
CA LEU A 26 -5.98 -14.55 -4.40
C LEU A 26 -4.68 -14.12 -3.70
N LEU A 27 -3.71 -15.02 -3.64
CA LEU A 27 -2.38 -14.72 -3.10
C LEU A 27 -1.74 -13.62 -3.94
N ASP A 28 -1.66 -13.76 -5.26
CA ASP A 28 -1.03 -12.78 -6.14
C ASP A 28 -1.76 -11.42 -6.12
N LEU A 29 -3.10 -11.44 -6.02
CA LEU A 29 -3.92 -10.23 -5.92
C LEU A 29 -3.67 -9.44 -4.62
N LEU A 30 -3.51 -10.15 -3.49
CA LEU A 30 -3.29 -9.51 -2.18
C LEU A 30 -1.81 -9.24 -1.90
N LEU A 31 -0.91 -10.04 -2.45
CA LEU A 31 0.53 -9.95 -2.21
C LEU A 31 1.08 -8.63 -2.75
N VAL A 32 0.63 -8.16 -3.91
CA VAL A 32 1.10 -6.88 -4.47
C VAL A 32 0.72 -5.68 -3.57
N PRO A 33 -0.55 -5.45 -3.19
CA PRO A 33 -0.91 -4.39 -2.24
C PRO A 33 -0.25 -4.56 -0.88
N LEU A 34 -0.15 -5.78 -0.35
CA LEU A 34 0.47 -6.04 0.95
C LEU A 34 1.95 -5.67 0.93
N LEU A 35 2.68 -6.03 -0.12
CA LEU A 35 4.08 -5.65 -0.31
C LEU A 35 4.24 -4.13 -0.48
N ALA A 36 3.30 -3.47 -1.15
CA ALA A 36 3.31 -2.01 -1.26
C ALA A 36 3.11 -1.35 0.12
N VAL A 37 2.15 -1.82 0.92
CA VAL A 37 1.93 -1.34 2.29
C VAL A 37 3.16 -1.59 3.16
N PHE A 38 3.74 -2.79 3.09
CA PHE A 38 4.97 -3.12 3.82
C PHE A 38 6.12 -2.17 3.43
N SER A 39 6.31 -1.93 2.13
CA SER A 39 7.35 -1.02 1.63
C SER A 39 7.10 0.41 2.11
N ALA A 40 5.86 0.88 2.09
CA ALA A 40 5.48 2.19 2.61
C ALA A 40 5.76 2.32 4.11
N LEU A 41 5.51 1.27 4.91
CA LEU A 41 5.86 1.24 6.34
C LEU A 41 7.38 1.20 6.58
N VAL A 42 8.17 0.58 5.70
CA VAL A 42 9.64 0.63 5.84
C VAL A 42 10.14 2.05 5.56
N ILE A 43 9.69 2.65 4.46
CA ILE A 43 10.09 4.02 4.06
C ILE A 43 9.63 5.04 5.09
N GLY A 44 8.37 4.93 5.56
CA GLY A 44 7.83 5.78 6.62
C GLY A 44 8.62 5.66 7.92
N GLY A 45 9.05 4.45 8.28
CA GLY A 45 9.86 4.19 9.47
C GLY A 45 11.22 4.85 9.38
N LEU A 46 11.88 4.74 8.23
CA LEU A 46 13.14 5.45 7.96
C LEU A 46 12.96 6.96 8.02
N LEU A 47 11.86 7.48 7.47
CA LEU A 47 11.56 8.91 7.51
C LEU A 47 11.34 9.41 8.95
N ILE A 48 10.63 8.64 9.79
CA ILE A 48 10.46 8.93 11.22
C ILE A 48 11.84 8.99 11.90
N VAL A 49 12.68 7.99 11.70
CA VAL A 49 14.03 7.95 12.30
C VAL A 49 14.90 9.13 11.89
N VAL A 50 14.83 9.52 10.61
CA VAL A 50 15.59 10.66 10.04
C VAL A 50 14.97 12.02 10.42
N THR A 51 13.78 12.08 10.99
CA THR A 51 13.15 13.36 11.37
C THR A 51 13.00 13.55 12.87
N ASP A 52 13.24 12.50 13.67
CA ASP A 52 13.05 12.54 15.11
C ASP A 52 14.24 13.13 15.87
N ALA A 53 14.00 14.24 16.58
CA ALA A 53 15.01 14.94 17.35
C ALA A 53 15.63 14.10 18.49
N ASN A 54 14.88 13.16 19.08
CA ASN A 54 15.36 12.31 20.17
C ASN A 54 16.35 11.26 19.63
N VAL A 55 16.14 10.78 18.41
CA VAL A 55 17.09 9.87 17.73
C VAL A 55 18.40 10.58 17.48
N TYR A 56 18.35 11.82 16.98
CA TYR A 56 19.54 12.65 16.76
C TYR A 56 20.30 12.95 18.05
N ALA A 57 19.61 13.36 19.11
CA ALA A 57 20.22 13.63 20.41
C ALA A 57 20.89 12.38 21.00
N ALA A 58 20.20 11.23 20.94
CA ALA A 58 20.73 9.97 21.44
C ALA A 58 22.00 9.51 20.71
N TRP A 59 22.14 9.85 19.42
CA TRP A 59 23.33 9.52 18.65
C TRP A 59 24.55 10.36 19.05
N GLY A 60 24.36 11.64 19.36
CA GLY A 60 25.42 12.55 19.80
C GLY A 60 25.91 12.27 21.22
N ASP A 61 25.00 12.01 22.16
CA ASP A 61 25.32 12.01 23.59
C ASP A 61 25.60 10.61 24.16
N ALA A 62 24.92 9.58 23.65
CA ALA A 62 24.89 8.25 24.27
C ALA A 62 25.36 7.11 23.34
N GLY A 63 25.75 7.45 22.10
CA GLY A 63 26.29 6.51 21.13
C GLY A 63 25.24 5.67 20.40
N LEU A 64 25.71 4.77 19.53
CA LEU A 64 24.88 4.05 18.55
C LEU A 64 23.79 3.18 19.20
N GLY A 65 24.08 2.53 20.32
CA GLY A 65 23.10 1.68 21.01
C GLY A 65 21.88 2.47 21.51
N ALA A 66 22.11 3.66 22.06
CA ALA A 66 21.03 4.54 22.50
C ALA A 66 20.22 5.07 21.31
N ALA A 67 20.90 5.47 20.22
CA ALA A 67 20.26 5.92 19.00
C ALA A 67 19.32 4.86 18.38
N VAL A 68 19.76 3.60 18.32
CA VAL A 68 18.93 2.48 17.82
C VAL A 68 17.70 2.27 18.71
N SER A 69 17.87 2.34 20.04
CA SER A 69 16.74 2.18 20.97
C SER A 69 15.74 3.34 20.87
N ALA A 70 16.23 4.57 20.70
CA ALA A 70 15.41 5.76 20.48
C ALA A 70 14.64 5.66 19.16
N ALA A 71 15.31 5.21 18.09
CA ALA A 71 14.71 4.99 16.78
C ALA A 71 13.56 3.98 16.85
N TRP A 72 13.78 2.83 17.51
CA TRP A 72 12.73 1.82 17.70
C TRP A 72 11.52 2.38 18.45
N ARG A 73 11.76 3.13 19.53
CA ARG A 73 10.69 3.73 20.33
C ARG A 73 9.91 4.78 19.54
N SER A 74 10.59 5.65 18.79
CA SER A 74 9.95 6.67 17.97
C SER A 74 9.05 6.03 16.91
N VAL A 75 9.55 5.05 16.16
CA VAL A 75 8.77 4.32 15.15
C VAL A 75 7.57 3.61 15.77
N ALA A 76 7.76 2.93 16.91
CA ALA A 76 6.68 2.22 17.60
C ALA A 76 5.57 3.17 18.08
N VAL A 77 5.94 4.32 18.66
CA VAL A 77 4.96 5.33 19.11
C VAL A 77 4.23 5.95 17.92
N ALA A 78 4.95 6.30 16.85
CA ALA A 78 4.36 6.89 15.65
C ALA A 78 3.35 5.95 14.99
N TYR A 79 3.71 4.67 14.79
CA TYR A 79 2.79 3.68 14.23
C TYR A 79 1.66 3.29 15.19
N GLY A 80 1.91 3.26 16.50
CA GLY A 80 0.86 3.11 17.50
C GLY A 80 -0.17 4.25 17.43
N ALA A 81 0.30 5.49 17.30
CA ALA A 81 -0.55 6.66 17.15
C ALA A 81 -1.33 6.64 15.83
N LEU A 82 -0.69 6.26 14.71
CA LEU A 82 -1.35 6.13 13.41
C LEU A 82 -2.45 5.05 13.45
N PHE A 83 -2.17 3.89 14.06
CA PHE A 83 -3.15 2.83 14.21
C PHE A 83 -4.32 3.26 15.11
N SER A 84 -4.04 3.90 16.24
CA SER A 84 -5.09 4.40 17.13
C SER A 84 -5.92 5.50 16.47
N GLY A 85 -5.29 6.40 15.71
CA GLY A 85 -5.96 7.49 14.99
C GLY A 85 -6.83 7.03 13.81
N SER A 86 -6.50 5.90 13.18
CA SER A 86 -7.25 5.37 12.03
C SER A 86 -8.26 4.27 12.40
N LEU A 87 -7.94 3.44 13.39
CA LEU A 87 -8.72 2.23 13.73
C LEU A 87 -9.12 2.16 15.22
N GLY A 88 -8.67 3.07 16.07
CA GLY A 88 -8.84 2.99 17.53
C GLY A 88 -10.26 3.27 18.04
N SER A 89 -11.17 3.74 17.20
CA SER A 89 -12.58 3.96 17.55
C SER A 89 -13.49 3.84 16.33
N ALA A 90 -14.80 3.69 16.55
CA ALA A 90 -15.78 3.69 15.46
C ALA A 90 -15.75 4.99 14.65
N GLY A 91 -15.53 6.14 15.31
CA GLY A 91 -15.39 7.43 14.64
C GLY A 91 -14.14 7.51 13.77
N ALA A 92 -12.99 7.03 14.28
CA ALA A 92 -11.73 6.98 13.53
C ALA A 92 -11.84 6.10 12.27
N ILE A 93 -12.51 4.95 12.39
CA ILE A 93 -12.76 4.05 11.26
C ILE A 93 -13.68 4.74 10.24
N SER A 94 -14.75 5.38 10.71
CA SER A 94 -15.69 6.11 9.84
C SER A 94 -14.96 7.21 9.06
N GLU A 95 -14.16 8.03 9.73
CA GLU A 95 -13.37 9.09 9.09
C GLU A 95 -12.39 8.53 8.05
N SER A 96 -11.68 7.45 8.40
CA SER A 96 -10.75 6.78 7.49
C SER A 96 -11.46 6.22 6.25
N LEU A 97 -12.67 5.66 6.39
CA LEU A 97 -13.48 5.18 5.28
C LEU A 97 -14.00 6.33 4.42
N VAL A 98 -14.51 7.40 5.02
CA VAL A 98 -14.98 8.60 4.30
C VAL A 98 -13.83 9.21 3.48
N ALA A 99 -12.64 9.32 4.08
CA ALA A 99 -11.46 9.84 3.41
C ALA A 99 -10.95 8.90 2.29
N SER A 100 -10.95 7.58 2.50
CA SER A 100 -10.41 6.61 1.53
C SER A 100 -11.35 6.29 0.35
N THR A 101 -12.67 6.41 0.55
CA THR A 101 -13.70 6.13 -0.47
C THR A 101 -13.42 6.82 -1.82
N PRO A 102 -13.21 8.15 -1.90
CA PRO A 102 -12.95 8.80 -3.19
C PRO A 102 -11.68 8.29 -3.87
N TYR A 103 -10.62 7.97 -3.11
CA TYR A 103 -9.38 7.42 -3.66
C TYR A 103 -9.55 6.00 -4.21
N ILE A 104 -10.35 5.16 -3.55
CA ILE A 104 -10.69 3.82 -4.05
C ILE A 104 -11.40 3.93 -5.40
N PHE A 105 -12.40 4.82 -5.50
CA PHE A 105 -13.10 5.06 -6.76
C PHE A 105 -12.19 5.66 -7.84
N ALA A 106 -11.28 6.56 -7.49
CA ALA A 106 -10.29 7.09 -8.41
C ALA A 106 -9.39 5.99 -9.00
N GLY A 107 -8.84 5.13 -8.14
CA GLY A 107 -8.00 4.00 -8.55
C GLY A 107 -8.76 3.01 -9.44
N LEU A 108 -10.02 2.70 -9.09
CA LEU A 108 -10.90 1.88 -9.91
C LEU A 108 -11.17 2.50 -11.29
N ALA A 109 -11.45 3.81 -11.36
CA ALA A 109 -11.69 4.52 -12.61
C ALA A 109 -10.46 4.50 -13.52
N VAL A 110 -9.27 4.70 -12.96
CA VAL A 110 -7.99 4.61 -13.69
C VAL A 110 -7.74 3.18 -14.18
N ALA A 111 -7.94 2.17 -13.33
CA ALA A 111 -7.76 0.77 -13.70
C ALA A 111 -8.72 0.34 -14.84
N LEU A 112 -9.97 0.81 -14.80
CA LEU A 112 -10.93 0.60 -15.88
C LEU A 112 -10.50 1.27 -17.19
N GLY A 113 -9.98 2.50 -17.13
CA GLY A 113 -9.44 3.21 -18.29
C GLY A 113 -8.28 2.47 -18.96
N PHE A 114 -7.32 1.99 -18.16
CA PHE A 114 -6.19 1.21 -18.67
C PHE A 114 -6.63 -0.11 -19.31
N ARG A 115 -7.65 -0.78 -18.76
CA ARG A 115 -8.21 -2.00 -19.36
C ARG A 115 -8.88 -1.74 -20.72
N GLY A 116 -9.37 -0.53 -20.96
CA GLY A 116 -9.92 -0.08 -22.25
C GLY A 116 -8.87 0.45 -23.24
N GLY A 117 -7.57 0.42 -22.89
CA GLY A 117 -6.50 0.99 -23.73
C GLY A 117 -6.43 2.51 -23.72
N LEU A 118 -7.22 3.18 -22.87
CA LEU A 118 -7.22 4.62 -22.70
C LEU A 118 -6.25 4.99 -21.58
N PHE A 119 -5.13 5.61 -21.96
CA PHE A 119 -4.13 6.10 -21.00
C PHE A 119 -4.70 7.32 -20.26
N ASN A 120 -5.25 7.13 -19.06
CA ASN A 120 -5.70 8.22 -18.20
C ASN A 120 -4.78 8.30 -16.95
N ILE A 121 -3.74 9.11 -17.04
CA ILE A 121 -2.78 9.37 -15.94
C ILE A 121 -3.30 10.48 -15.00
N GLY A 122 -4.32 11.24 -15.41
CA GLY A 122 -4.74 12.46 -14.73
C GLY A 122 -5.88 12.32 -13.72
N GLY A 123 -6.41 11.11 -13.47
CA GLY A 123 -7.61 10.91 -12.65
C GLY A 123 -7.51 11.49 -11.23
N GLU A 124 -6.37 11.31 -10.57
CA GLU A 124 -6.14 11.83 -9.21
C GLU A 124 -6.05 13.36 -9.19
N GLY A 125 -5.36 13.95 -10.17
CA GLY A 125 -5.30 15.40 -10.35
C GLY A 125 -6.66 16.02 -10.71
N GLN A 126 -7.46 15.32 -11.53
CA GLN A 126 -8.84 15.72 -11.85
C GLN A 126 -9.72 15.73 -10.62
N LEU A 127 -9.55 14.76 -9.71
CA LEU A 127 -10.31 14.69 -8.46
C LEU A 127 -9.95 15.85 -7.53
N LEU A 128 -8.66 16.18 -7.39
CA LEU A 128 -8.19 17.34 -6.64
C LEU A 128 -8.69 18.67 -7.21
N VAL A 129 -8.57 18.87 -8.53
CA VAL A 129 -9.03 20.09 -9.20
C VAL A 129 -10.56 20.22 -9.11
N ALA A 130 -11.30 19.13 -9.28
CA ALA A 130 -12.76 19.12 -9.16
C ALA A 130 -13.20 19.42 -7.72
N ALA A 131 -12.55 18.85 -6.71
CA ALA A 131 -12.83 19.15 -5.31
C ALA A 131 -12.57 20.63 -5.00
N GLY A 132 -11.42 21.17 -5.41
CA GLY A 132 -11.10 22.59 -5.23
C GLY A 132 -12.07 23.52 -5.94
N ALA A 133 -12.41 23.24 -7.19
CA ALA A 133 -13.40 24.01 -7.95
C ALA A 133 -14.78 23.98 -7.28
N SER A 134 -15.18 22.83 -6.72
CA SER A 134 -16.47 22.68 -6.03
C SER A 134 -16.53 23.53 -4.75
N VAL A 135 -15.43 23.60 -3.99
CA VAL A 135 -15.31 24.48 -2.82
C VAL A 135 -15.39 25.96 -3.23
N ILE A 136 -14.65 26.37 -4.26
CA ILE A 136 -14.65 27.76 -4.75
C ILE A 136 -16.06 28.17 -5.19
N ILE A 137 -16.72 27.34 -6.00
CA ILE A 137 -18.08 27.61 -6.48
C ILE A 137 -19.06 27.63 -5.30
N GLY A 138 -18.97 26.67 -4.38
CA GLY A 138 -19.84 26.59 -3.20
C GLY A 138 -19.77 27.84 -2.31
N TYR A 139 -18.57 28.38 -2.10
CA TYR A 139 -18.37 29.62 -1.34
C TYR A 139 -18.72 30.90 -2.11
N SER A 140 -18.77 30.85 -3.44
CA SER A 140 -19.11 32.03 -4.25
C SER A 140 -20.60 32.37 -4.23
N PHE A 141 -21.45 31.45 -3.74
CA PHE A 141 -22.89 31.60 -3.65
C PHE A 141 -23.41 31.72 -2.21
N ASP A 142 -22.51 31.86 -1.23
CA ASP A 142 -22.80 32.19 0.17
C ASP A 142 -22.46 33.68 0.42
#